data_AF-A0A2U2DVF4-F1
#
_entry.id   AF-A0A2U2DVF4-F1
#
_cell.length_a   1.000
_cell.length_b   1.000
_cell.length_c   1.000
_cell.angle_alpha   90.00
_cell.angle_beta   90.00
_cell.angle_gamma   90.00
#
_symmetry.space_group_name_H-M   'P 1'
#
loop_
_entity.id
_entity.type
_entity.pdbx_description
1 polymer ?
#
loop_
_entity_poly.entity_id
_entity_poly.type
_entity_poly.pdbx_seq_one_letter_code
_entity_poly.pdbx_strand_id
1 'polypeptide(L)'
;MLYSAAGAFMSIEHIVGKISDATGIKLFDAIEQKFGVDSKSFRIAGIVLDDADLQRISDTPEPTYSITECKLHIAGSSVFVKLTRTPSHGSPAYFDQITIEPSTNANRPSAAAVLDIEDIIRSFVRLPGIDAKSPTADSIQGVMEREIGALADLHHKMMADAHTLREGYEREALETRAAIDAEMQAELTALKQREKEGLEQLASERAELDDRLKEFDSSEHMRARRKLREDISTQVQTFLKEPSVPRSSTSKLIGLIVLCIAGAGAAGIFAFESFQAFVSQASSTRMELANLLLQIRETSPEAADKLQQAVPAGEMPGSSYLLWLLALRGVILTVVSIGFVAYLIALLRQSHDEDVRSHRELQRYGMDINRASWVIETAMEMTTKEGATLPEKWVEGACHGLFSSGASDGNVTKLEALGSLMGLAPDVSIGPDGTHVKFTGKATKQAAKES
;
A
#
# COMPACT_ATOMS: atom_id res chain seq x y z
N MET A 1 61.63 -55.37 65.95
CA MET A 1 60.51 -56.03 65.24
C MET A 1 60.94 -56.19 63.80
N LEU A 2 60.98 -57.45 63.35
CA LEU A 2 61.43 -57.90 62.04
C LEU A 2 60.57 -57.30 60.91
N TYR A 3 61.20 -56.80 59.84
CA TYR A 3 60.89 -57.19 58.46
C TYR A 3 62.00 -56.74 57.48
N SER A 4 62.62 -57.75 56.85
CA SER A 4 63.27 -57.80 55.54
C SER A 4 64.40 -56.82 55.18
N ALA A 5 65.64 -57.33 55.23
CA ALA A 5 66.79 -56.78 54.53
C ALA A 5 66.72 -57.12 53.03
N ALA A 6 66.46 -56.11 52.20
CA ALA A 6 66.80 -56.11 50.78
C ALA A 6 67.85 -55.00 50.58
N GLY A 7 69.06 -55.36 50.17
CA GLY A 7 70.09 -54.38 49.82
C GLY A 7 69.59 -53.52 48.66
N ALA A 8 69.24 -52.27 48.96
CA ALA A 8 68.89 -51.29 47.94
C ALA A 8 70.17 -50.94 47.17
N PHE A 9 70.25 -51.36 45.91
CA PHE A 9 71.32 -50.96 45.01
C PHE A 9 71.15 -49.45 44.71
N MET A 10 72.19 -48.65 44.93
CA MET A 10 72.16 -47.22 44.64
C MET A 10 72.12 -47.00 43.12
N SER A 11 71.12 -46.26 42.65
CA SER A 11 71.10 -45.69 41.29
C SER A 11 72.17 -44.60 41.18
N ILE A 12 72.83 -44.50 40.04
CA ILE A 12 73.76 -43.40 39.73
C ILE A 12 72.99 -42.37 38.91
N GLU A 13 72.91 -41.15 39.40
CA GLU A 13 72.19 -40.05 38.75
C GLU A 13 73.16 -38.99 38.24
N HIS A 14 73.07 -38.67 36.95
CA HIS A 14 73.79 -37.58 36.31
C HIS A 14 72.81 -36.48 35.90
N ILE A 15 73.05 -35.25 36.38
CA ILE A 15 72.32 -34.05 35.96
C ILE A 15 73.15 -33.37 34.87
N VAL A 16 72.57 -33.25 33.69
CA VAL A 16 73.26 -32.77 32.48
C VAL A 16 72.49 -31.59 31.88
N GLY A 17 73.16 -30.61 31.27
CA GLY A 17 72.48 -29.56 30.52
C GLY A 17 71.63 -30.14 29.38
N LYS A 18 70.56 -29.45 28.96
CA LYS A 18 69.65 -29.96 27.92
C LYS A 18 70.40 -30.47 26.68
N ILE A 19 70.25 -31.76 26.41
CA ILE A 19 70.85 -32.43 25.26
C ILE A 19 69.82 -32.36 24.12
N SER A 20 70.24 -32.14 22.86
CA SER A 20 69.30 -32.24 21.73
C SER A 20 68.82 -33.68 21.54
N ASP A 21 67.61 -33.89 21.02
CA ASP A 21 67.07 -35.23 20.75
C ASP A 21 68.01 -36.05 19.86
N ALA A 22 68.59 -35.43 18.82
CA ALA A 22 69.54 -36.08 17.92
C ALA A 22 70.82 -36.55 18.65
N THR A 23 71.35 -35.74 19.58
CA THR A 23 72.51 -36.14 20.39
C THR A 23 72.14 -37.24 21.39
N GLY A 24 70.93 -37.18 21.96
CA GLY A 24 70.40 -38.21 22.85
C GLY A 24 70.30 -39.57 22.14
N ILE A 25 69.70 -39.60 20.95
CA ILE A 25 69.59 -40.82 20.13
C ILE A 25 70.98 -41.41 19.85
N LYS A 26 71.93 -40.58 19.40
CA LYS A 26 73.32 -41.02 19.13
C LYS A 26 74.02 -41.60 20.37
N LEU A 27 73.78 -41.04 21.55
CA LEU A 27 74.32 -41.57 22.81
C LEU A 27 73.76 -42.97 23.09
N PHE A 28 72.45 -43.17 22.92
CA PHE A 28 71.84 -44.48 23.14
C PHE A 28 72.27 -45.51 22.08
N ASP A 29 72.46 -45.08 20.82
CA ASP A 29 73.01 -45.93 19.74
C ASP A 29 74.46 -46.36 20.03
N ALA A 30 75.27 -45.47 20.60
CA ALA A 30 76.66 -45.78 20.97
C ALA A 30 76.73 -46.79 22.13
N ILE A 31 75.79 -46.72 23.08
CA ILE A 31 75.66 -47.71 24.15
C ILE A 31 75.18 -49.05 23.57
N GLU A 32 74.21 -49.01 22.65
CA GLU A 32 73.69 -50.20 21.97
C GLU A 32 74.77 -50.95 21.20
N GLN A 33 75.59 -50.24 20.44
CA GLN A 33 76.65 -50.85 19.63
C GLN A 33 77.72 -51.57 20.47
N LYS A 34 78.00 -51.08 21.69
CA LYS A 34 79.05 -51.64 22.55
C LYS A 34 78.59 -52.80 23.42
N PHE A 35 77.37 -52.77 23.94
CA PHE A 35 76.93 -53.74 24.94
C PHE A 35 75.82 -54.69 24.45
N GLY A 36 75.18 -54.39 23.32
CA GLY A 36 73.97 -55.09 22.89
C GLY A 36 72.76 -54.72 23.76
N VAL A 37 71.55 -54.80 23.20
CA VAL A 37 70.33 -54.30 23.85
C VAL A 37 69.22 -55.34 23.76
N ASP A 38 68.54 -55.59 24.88
CA ASP A 38 67.35 -56.46 24.91
C ASP A 38 66.08 -55.68 24.57
N SER A 39 65.98 -54.42 25.02
CA SER A 39 64.87 -53.53 24.66
C SER A 39 65.27 -52.06 24.72
N LYS A 40 64.79 -51.31 23.72
CA LYS A 40 64.96 -49.86 23.56
C LYS A 40 63.59 -49.23 23.42
N SER A 41 63.31 -48.18 24.18
CA SER A 41 62.06 -47.43 24.00
C SER A 41 62.29 -45.94 24.19
N PHE A 42 61.79 -45.15 23.23
CA PHE A 42 61.74 -43.69 23.31
C PHE A 42 60.29 -43.25 23.38
N ARG A 43 60.01 -42.24 24.21
CA ARG A 43 58.67 -41.69 24.35
C ARG A 43 58.64 -40.19 24.18
N ILE A 44 57.68 -39.71 23.41
CA ILE A 44 57.28 -38.30 23.34
C ILE A 44 55.87 -38.20 23.89
N ALA A 45 55.68 -37.44 24.97
CA ALA A 45 54.37 -37.19 25.59
C ALA A 45 53.53 -38.48 25.84
N GLY A 46 54.20 -39.60 26.14
CA GLY A 46 53.55 -40.89 26.40
C GLY A 46 53.39 -41.82 25.17
N ILE A 47 53.69 -41.35 23.96
CA ILE A 47 53.67 -42.16 22.73
C ILE A 47 55.03 -42.83 22.56
N VAL A 48 55.04 -44.15 22.34
CA VAL A 48 56.28 -44.90 22.02
C VAL A 48 56.63 -44.67 20.54
N LEU A 49 57.86 -44.27 20.27
CA LEU A 49 58.35 -44.04 18.92
C LEU A 49 58.88 -45.32 18.28
N ASP A 50 58.54 -45.54 17.01
CA ASP A 50 59.12 -46.59 16.17
C ASP A 50 60.45 -46.12 15.54
N ASP A 51 61.28 -47.05 15.08
CA ASP A 51 62.62 -46.75 14.51
C ASP A 51 62.57 -45.78 13.32
N ALA A 52 61.49 -45.80 12.53
CA ALA A 52 61.28 -44.87 11.43
C ALA A 52 61.09 -43.42 11.89
N ASP A 53 60.49 -43.21 13.07
CA ASP A 53 60.28 -41.88 13.63
C ASP A 53 61.55 -41.35 14.32
N LEU A 54 62.38 -42.24 14.87
CA LEU A 54 63.70 -41.89 15.40
C LEU A 54 64.63 -41.36 14.30
N GLN A 55 64.59 -41.95 13.11
CA GLN A 55 65.38 -41.48 11.95
C GLN A 55 64.94 -40.07 11.53
N ARG A 56 63.64 -39.79 11.48
CA ARG A 56 63.11 -38.44 11.18
C ARG A 56 63.59 -37.38 12.17
N ILE A 57 63.61 -37.70 13.46
CA ILE A 57 64.08 -36.79 14.51
C ILE A 57 65.59 -36.56 14.37
N SER A 58 66.37 -37.60 14.06
CA SER A 58 67.82 -37.48 13.84
C SER A 58 68.17 -36.64 12.59
N ASP A 59 67.34 -36.68 11.55
CA ASP A 59 67.57 -35.99 10.28
C ASP A 59 67.10 -34.51 10.30
N THR A 60 66.42 -34.09 11.36
CA THR A 60 65.94 -32.71 11.50
C THR A 60 67.12 -31.77 11.78
N PRO A 61 67.33 -30.70 10.98
CA PRO A 61 68.49 -29.81 11.12
C PRO A 61 68.43 -28.90 12.36
N GLU A 62 67.25 -28.71 12.95
CA GLU A 62 67.05 -27.90 14.15
C GLU A 62 67.10 -28.76 15.42
N PRO A 63 67.70 -28.27 16.52
CA PRO A 63 67.78 -29.03 17.77
C PRO A 63 66.39 -29.14 18.41
N THR A 64 65.80 -30.33 18.34
CA THR A 64 64.53 -30.64 19.03
C THR A 64 64.80 -31.15 20.45
N TYR A 65 63.83 -30.91 21.35
CA TYR A 65 63.89 -31.32 22.77
C TYR A 65 62.59 -32.03 23.20
N SER A 66 61.98 -32.75 22.26
CA SER A 66 60.65 -33.32 22.37
C SER A 66 60.61 -34.67 23.08
N ILE A 67 61.74 -35.40 23.12
CA ILE A 67 61.80 -36.71 23.77
C ILE A 67 61.70 -36.55 25.28
N THR A 68 60.68 -37.18 25.86
CA THR A 68 60.32 -37.06 27.28
C THR A 68 60.96 -38.14 28.15
N GLU A 69 61.10 -39.36 27.62
CA GLU A 69 61.68 -40.49 28.33
C GLU A 69 62.37 -41.44 27.34
N CYS A 70 63.62 -41.82 27.63
CA CYS A 70 64.32 -42.91 26.95
C CYS A 70 64.64 -44.00 27.96
N LYS A 71 64.36 -45.25 27.62
CA LYS A 71 64.74 -46.43 28.43
C LYS A 71 65.50 -47.41 27.57
N LEU A 72 66.67 -47.83 28.06
CA LEU A 72 67.51 -48.84 27.44
C LEU A 72 67.76 -49.97 28.45
N HIS A 73 67.45 -51.21 28.05
CA HIS A 73 67.85 -52.42 28.78
C HIS A 73 68.97 -53.11 28.03
N ILE A 74 70.13 -53.19 28.67
CA ILE A 74 71.34 -53.74 28.06
C ILE A 74 71.28 -55.28 28.08
N ALA A 75 71.68 -55.92 26.98
CA ALA A 75 71.70 -57.37 26.88
C ALA A 75 72.83 -57.97 27.73
N GLY A 76 72.54 -59.01 28.52
CA GLY A 76 73.54 -59.77 29.28
C GLY A 76 74.13 -59.07 30.52
N SER A 77 73.98 -57.75 30.65
CA SER A 77 74.25 -56.99 31.88
C SER A 77 72.94 -56.40 32.37
N SER A 78 72.61 -56.64 33.63
CA SER A 78 71.31 -56.27 34.18
C SER A 78 71.27 -54.76 34.51
N VAL A 79 71.61 -53.89 33.55
CA VAL A 79 71.69 -52.43 33.75
C VAL A 79 70.62 -51.74 32.92
N PHE A 80 69.86 -50.85 33.59
CA PHE A 80 68.89 -49.96 32.96
C PHE A 80 69.47 -48.56 32.87
N VAL A 81 69.50 -47.99 31.68
CA VAL A 81 69.83 -46.57 31.48
C VAL A 81 68.55 -45.83 31.13
N LYS A 82 68.23 -44.81 31.92
CA LYS A 82 67.01 -44.01 31.78
C LYS A 82 67.37 -42.55 31.61
N LEU A 83 66.89 -41.92 30.54
CA LEU A 83 66.92 -40.47 30.38
C LEU A 83 65.50 -39.94 30.59
N THR A 84 65.31 -39.05 31.57
CA THR A 84 64.00 -38.43 31.85
C THR A 84 64.09 -36.91 31.77
N ARG A 85 63.17 -36.33 31.00
CA ARG A 85 62.95 -34.88 30.90
C ARG A 85 61.63 -34.43 31.52
N THR A 86 60.82 -35.37 31.99
CA THR A 86 59.57 -35.06 32.68
C THR A 86 59.86 -34.49 34.07
N PRO A 87 59.21 -33.39 34.46
CA PRO A 87 59.36 -32.82 35.80
C PRO A 87 58.65 -33.72 36.81
N SER A 88 59.30 -34.81 37.22
CA SER A 88 58.97 -35.51 38.46
C SER A 88 59.65 -34.77 39.62
N HIS A 89 59.05 -34.78 40.81
CA HIS A 89 59.45 -33.98 41.99
C HIS A 89 60.98 -33.84 42.14
N GLY A 90 61.55 -32.71 41.69
CA GLY A 90 62.97 -32.37 41.88
C GLY A 90 63.81 -32.15 40.61
N SER A 91 63.35 -32.49 39.41
CA SER A 91 64.15 -32.30 38.18
C SER A 91 64.03 -30.86 37.63
N PRO A 92 65.14 -30.09 37.47
CA PRO A 92 65.10 -28.70 37.04
C PRO A 92 64.82 -28.54 35.53
N ALA A 93 63.97 -27.57 35.16
CA ALA A 93 63.43 -27.37 33.80
C ALA A 93 64.46 -27.14 32.67
N TYR A 94 65.74 -26.93 33.03
CA TYR A 94 66.86 -26.64 32.14
C TYR A 94 67.88 -27.78 32.05
N PHE A 95 67.65 -28.90 32.73
CA PHE A 95 68.58 -30.04 32.76
C PHE A 95 67.86 -31.35 32.45
N ASP A 96 68.59 -32.26 31.83
CA ASP A 96 68.19 -33.64 31.60
C ASP A 96 68.79 -34.53 32.69
N GLN A 97 68.01 -35.48 33.19
CA GLN A 97 68.47 -36.44 34.20
C GLN A 97 68.71 -37.79 33.54
N ILE A 98 69.94 -38.30 33.65
CA ILE A 98 70.33 -39.63 33.20
C ILE A 98 70.56 -40.49 34.44
N THR A 99 69.72 -41.49 34.64
CA THR A 99 69.80 -42.42 35.76
C THR A 99 70.24 -43.79 35.25
N ILE A 100 71.27 -44.35 35.89
CA ILE A 100 71.75 -45.71 35.66
C ILE A 100 71.29 -46.56 36.86
N GLU A 101 70.37 -47.48 36.62
CA GLU A 101 69.82 -48.38 37.63
C GLU A 101 70.33 -49.81 37.39
N PRO A 102 71.16 -50.37 38.28
CA PRO A 102 71.45 -51.79 38.24
C PRO A 102 70.22 -52.59 38.68
N SER A 103 69.84 -53.56 37.87
CA SER A 103 68.75 -54.52 38.12
C SER A 103 69.07 -55.40 39.32
N THR A 104 68.03 -55.74 40.06
CA THR A 104 68.10 -56.57 41.26
C THR A 104 68.20 -58.08 40.96
N ASN A 105 68.19 -58.48 39.69
CA ASN A 105 68.20 -59.89 39.28
C ASN A 105 69.60 -60.51 39.35
N ALA A 106 69.67 -61.83 39.53
CA ALA A 106 70.84 -62.64 39.94
C ALA A 106 72.12 -62.55 39.09
N ASN A 107 72.16 -61.72 38.04
CA ASN A 107 73.34 -61.46 37.23
C ASN A 107 73.90 -60.06 37.58
N ARG A 108 74.87 -60.00 38.49
CA ARG A 108 75.46 -58.73 38.94
C ARG A 108 76.12 -58.00 37.77
N PRO A 109 75.87 -56.70 37.56
CA PRO A 109 76.60 -55.94 36.55
C PRO A 109 78.09 -55.86 36.92
N SER A 110 78.95 -56.09 35.94
CA SER A 110 80.40 -55.90 36.11
C SER A 110 80.68 -54.41 36.33
N ALA A 111 81.47 -54.07 37.35
CA ALA A 111 81.84 -52.68 37.64
C ALA A 111 82.52 -51.99 36.44
N ALA A 112 83.19 -52.76 35.58
CA ALA A 112 83.78 -52.26 34.34
C ALA A 112 82.71 -51.74 33.36
N ALA A 113 81.56 -52.43 33.25
CA ALA A 113 80.49 -52.04 32.33
C ALA A 113 79.82 -50.71 32.75
N VAL A 114 79.67 -50.47 34.05
CA VAL A 114 79.10 -49.20 34.55
C VAL A 114 80.05 -48.02 34.29
N LEU A 115 81.36 -48.22 34.48
CA LEU A 115 82.37 -47.20 34.19
C LEU A 115 82.47 -46.88 32.70
N ASP A 116 82.41 -47.90 31.84
CA ASP A 116 82.43 -47.69 30.39
C ASP A 116 81.18 -46.93 29.89
N ILE A 117 80.01 -47.16 30.50
CA ILE A 117 78.79 -46.39 30.22
C ILE A 117 78.97 -44.93 30.68
N GLU A 118 79.57 -44.70 31.83
CA GLU A 118 79.87 -43.35 32.34
C GLU A 118 80.81 -42.59 31.39
N ASP A 119 81.86 -43.23 30.87
CA ASP A 119 82.79 -42.63 29.93
C ASP A 119 82.11 -42.26 28.60
N ILE A 120 81.17 -43.09 28.12
CA ILE A 120 80.36 -42.77 26.93
C ILE A 120 79.49 -41.55 27.22
N ILE A 121 78.79 -41.50 28.35
CA ILE A 121 77.96 -40.34 28.72
C ILE A 121 78.83 -39.08 28.78
N ARG A 122 80.00 -39.12 29.42
CA ARG A 122 80.94 -37.99 29.50
C ARG A 122 81.42 -37.51 28.13
N SER A 123 81.59 -38.40 27.16
CA SER A 123 82.06 -38.03 25.81
C SER A 123 81.05 -37.19 25.02
N PHE A 124 79.75 -37.44 25.21
CA PHE A 124 78.67 -36.71 24.55
C PHE A 124 78.19 -35.50 25.35
N VAL A 125 78.39 -35.53 26.67
CA VAL A 125 78.03 -34.46 27.59
C VAL A 125 79.25 -33.54 27.77
N ARG A 126 79.40 -32.57 26.86
CA ARG A 126 80.36 -31.48 27.06
C ARG A 126 79.83 -30.54 28.15
N LEU A 127 80.24 -30.75 29.40
CA LEU A 127 80.27 -29.66 30.37
C LEU A 127 81.26 -28.60 29.84
N PRO A 128 81.01 -27.28 29.99
CA PRO A 128 82.07 -26.29 29.89
C PRO A 128 83.05 -26.58 31.03
N GLY A 129 84.04 -27.42 30.76
CA GLY A 129 85.20 -27.58 31.60
C GLY A 129 85.95 -26.25 31.56
N ILE A 130 85.92 -25.51 32.66
CA ILE A 130 86.93 -24.50 32.91
C ILE A 130 88.23 -25.28 32.98
N ASP A 131 89.04 -25.16 31.93
CA ASP A 131 90.34 -25.81 31.83
C ASP A 131 91.22 -25.25 32.95
N ALA A 132 91.27 -25.98 34.06
CA ALA A 132 92.08 -25.65 35.22
C ALA A 132 93.55 -25.98 34.94
N LYS A 133 94.16 -25.32 33.94
CA LYS A 133 95.62 -25.32 33.73
C LYS A 133 96.13 -23.96 33.25
N SER A 134 96.75 -23.25 34.21
CA SER A 134 97.85 -22.27 34.07
C SER A 134 97.48 -20.76 33.94
N PRO A 135 98.38 -19.80 34.23
CA PRO A 135 98.48 -19.14 35.54
C PRO A 135 98.53 -17.58 35.46
N THR A 136 98.60 -16.92 36.62
CA THR A 136 99.02 -15.51 36.88
C THR A 136 98.01 -14.36 36.69
N ALA A 137 97.97 -13.50 37.72
CA ALA A 137 97.03 -12.39 37.90
C ALA A 137 97.21 -11.20 36.92
N ASP A 138 98.35 -11.06 36.24
CA ASP A 138 98.57 -10.01 35.23
C ASP A 138 97.89 -10.30 33.88
N SER A 139 97.62 -11.57 33.58
CA SER A 139 96.91 -11.96 32.35
C SER A 139 95.40 -11.73 32.45
N ILE A 140 94.85 -11.70 33.67
CA ILE A 140 93.43 -11.42 33.93
C ILE A 140 93.13 -9.96 33.60
N GLN A 141 94.04 -9.03 33.89
CA GLN A 141 93.83 -7.61 33.63
C GLN A 141 93.91 -7.27 32.13
N GLY A 142 94.86 -7.87 31.39
CA GLY A 142 94.98 -7.68 29.94
C GLY A 142 93.90 -8.41 29.11
N VAL A 143 93.43 -9.58 29.56
CA VAL A 143 92.24 -10.22 28.99
C VAL A 143 90.99 -9.40 29.34
N MET A 144 90.86 -8.90 30.56
CA MET A 144 89.75 -8.04 30.96
C MET A 144 89.72 -6.72 30.21
N GLU A 145 90.85 -6.08 29.90
CA GLU A 145 90.90 -4.86 29.05
C GLU A 145 90.57 -5.15 27.58
N ARG A 146 91.00 -6.29 27.03
CA ARG A 146 90.56 -6.72 25.68
C ARG A 146 89.09 -7.07 25.64
N GLU A 147 88.57 -7.75 26.66
CA GLU A 147 87.16 -8.06 26.79
C GLU A 147 86.35 -6.79 27.01
N ILE A 148 86.80 -5.84 27.83
CA ILE A 148 86.14 -4.52 28.01
C ILE A 148 86.15 -3.73 26.70
N GLY A 149 87.26 -3.74 25.95
CA GLY A 149 87.35 -3.08 24.64
C GLY A 149 86.44 -3.74 23.60
N ALA A 150 86.47 -5.07 23.51
CA ALA A 150 85.59 -5.84 22.63
C ALA A 150 84.11 -5.68 23.00
N LEU A 151 83.80 -5.59 24.31
CA LEU A 151 82.45 -5.39 24.83
C LEU A 151 81.99 -3.95 24.63
N ALA A 152 82.88 -2.96 24.70
CA ALA A 152 82.60 -1.58 24.33
C ALA A 152 82.32 -1.43 22.83
N ASP A 153 83.13 -2.07 21.97
CA ASP A 153 82.92 -2.09 20.52
C ASP A 153 81.63 -2.83 20.15
N LEU A 154 81.34 -3.94 20.82
CA LEU A 154 80.09 -4.68 20.65
C LEU A 154 78.88 -3.87 21.13
N HIS A 155 79.00 -3.18 22.26
CA HIS A 155 77.94 -2.30 22.76
C HIS A 155 77.71 -1.11 21.83
N HIS A 156 78.77 -0.54 21.26
CA HIS A 156 78.67 0.53 20.27
C HIS A 156 78.01 0.05 18.97
N LYS A 157 78.39 -1.13 18.46
CA LYS A 157 77.72 -1.76 17.33
C LYS A 157 76.27 -2.08 17.63
N MET A 158 75.97 -2.66 18.79
CA MET A 158 74.59 -2.91 19.21
C MET A 158 73.77 -1.63 19.28
N MET A 159 74.33 -0.54 19.82
CA MET A 159 73.65 0.75 19.88
C MET A 159 73.42 1.33 18.48
N ALA A 160 74.41 1.23 17.59
CA ALA A 160 74.28 1.67 16.19
C ALA A 160 73.23 0.84 15.43
N ASP A 161 73.29 -0.48 15.54
CA ASP A 161 72.34 -1.41 14.91
C ASP A 161 70.93 -1.19 15.49
N ALA A 162 70.79 -1.04 16.81
CA ALA A 162 69.52 -0.72 17.46
C ALA A 162 68.95 0.62 16.97
N HIS A 163 69.80 1.62 16.74
CA HIS A 163 69.39 2.90 16.18
C HIS A 163 68.89 2.76 14.75
N THR A 164 69.61 2.05 13.88
CA THR A 164 69.20 1.84 12.49
C THR A 164 67.91 1.04 12.38
N LEU A 165 67.73 0.01 13.21
CA LEU A 165 66.48 -0.75 13.29
C LEU A 165 65.33 0.13 13.76
N ARG A 166 65.56 0.99 14.76
CA ARG A 166 64.55 1.92 15.24
C ARG A 166 64.13 2.91 14.16
N GLU A 167 65.09 3.50 13.43
CA GLU A 167 64.77 4.38 12.30
C GLU A 167 64.00 3.65 11.18
N GLY A 168 64.36 2.39 10.93
CA GLY A 168 63.64 1.53 9.99
C GLY A 168 62.19 1.32 10.40
N TYR A 169 61.95 0.93 11.65
CA TYR A 169 60.60 0.73 12.20
C TYR A 169 59.80 2.02 12.28
N GLU A 170 60.43 3.16 12.62
CA GLU A 170 59.76 4.46 12.64
C GLU A 170 59.32 4.87 11.23
N ARG A 171 60.15 4.63 10.20
CA ARG A 171 59.75 4.87 8.80
C ARG A 171 58.62 3.94 8.36
N GLU A 172 58.73 2.64 8.60
CA GLU A 172 57.70 1.67 8.24
C GLU A 172 56.37 1.96 8.95
N ALA A 173 56.42 2.36 10.23
CA ALA A 173 55.23 2.77 10.98
C ALA A 173 54.59 4.04 10.42
N LEU A 174 55.38 5.00 9.94
CA LEU A 174 54.86 6.20 9.28
C LEU A 174 54.25 5.89 7.91
N GLU A 175 54.88 5.03 7.12
CA GLU A 175 54.39 4.60 5.81
C GLU A 175 53.08 3.80 5.93
N THR A 176 53.04 2.83 6.84
CA THR A 176 51.82 2.05 7.11
C THR A 176 50.69 2.93 7.62
N ARG A 177 50.98 3.87 8.53
CA ARG A 177 49.96 4.82 9.00
C ARG A 177 49.47 5.74 7.90
N ALA A 178 50.37 6.27 7.06
CA ALA A 178 49.99 7.08 5.91
C ALA A 178 49.15 6.30 4.89
N ALA A 179 49.47 5.02 4.66
CA ALA A 179 48.70 4.14 3.78
C ALA A 179 47.29 3.89 4.33
N ILE A 180 47.16 3.57 5.62
CA ILE A 180 45.87 3.35 6.29
C ILE A 180 45.03 4.63 6.28
N ASP A 181 45.62 5.79 6.58
CA ASP A 181 44.93 7.07 6.57
C ASP A 181 44.44 7.43 5.15
N ALA A 182 45.23 7.12 4.12
CA ALA A 182 44.84 7.31 2.73
C ALA A 182 43.71 6.37 2.29
N GLU A 183 43.76 5.09 2.68
CA GLU A 183 42.71 4.11 2.40
C GLU A 183 41.39 4.51 3.08
N MET A 184 41.44 4.89 4.36
CA MET A 184 40.28 5.37 5.10
C MET A 184 39.68 6.63 4.47
N GLN A 185 40.52 7.57 4.01
CA GLN A 185 40.03 8.75 3.29
C GLN A 185 39.37 8.37 1.96
N ALA A 186 39.95 7.44 1.20
CA ALA A 186 39.37 6.96 -0.04
C ALA A 186 38.00 6.29 0.20
N GLU A 187 37.88 5.41 1.19
CA GLU A 187 36.61 4.78 1.55
C GLU A 187 35.55 5.80 1.98
N LEU A 188 35.92 6.77 2.82
CA LEU A 188 34.99 7.83 3.24
C LEU A 188 34.51 8.68 2.07
N THR A 189 35.38 8.99 1.10
CA THR A 189 34.97 9.72 -0.10
C THR A 189 34.06 8.88 -0.99
N ALA A 190 34.34 7.59 -1.16
CA ALA A 190 33.50 6.66 -1.91
C ALA A 190 32.11 6.48 -1.26
N LEU A 191 32.05 6.35 0.06
CA LEU A 191 30.80 6.27 0.82
C LEU A 191 29.97 7.55 0.66
N LYS A 192 30.58 8.72 0.85
CA LYS A 192 29.90 10.01 0.66
C LYS A 192 29.37 10.19 -0.77
N GLN A 193 30.08 9.66 -1.75
CA GLN A 193 29.64 9.72 -3.14
C GLN A 193 28.44 8.80 -3.39
N ARG A 194 28.46 7.56 -2.89
CA ARG A 194 27.31 6.65 -2.94
C ARG A 194 26.09 7.21 -2.22
N GLU A 195 26.28 7.85 -1.06
CA GLU A 195 25.18 8.50 -0.34
C GLU A 195 24.56 9.63 -1.16
N LYS A 196 25.39 10.47 -1.79
CA LYS A 196 24.91 11.53 -2.68
C LYS A 196 24.14 10.98 -3.87
N GLU A 197 24.70 9.98 -4.57
CA GLU A 197 24.04 9.33 -5.70
C GLU A 197 22.70 8.70 -5.29
N GLY A 198 22.65 8.05 -4.12
CA GLY A 198 21.41 7.48 -3.58
C GLY A 198 20.37 8.54 -3.21
N LEU A 199 20.79 9.68 -2.64
CA LEU A 199 19.89 10.80 -2.34
C LEU A 199 19.36 11.46 -3.62
N GLU A 200 20.18 11.58 -4.65
CA GLU A 200 19.77 12.11 -5.96
C GLU A 200 18.76 11.18 -6.65
N GLN A 201 18.99 9.86 -6.60
CA GLN A 201 18.04 8.86 -7.09
C GLN A 201 16.70 8.96 -6.34
N LEU A 202 16.73 8.93 -5.00
CA LEU A 202 15.53 9.07 -4.17
C LEU A 202 14.78 10.39 -4.41
N ALA A 203 15.51 11.49 -4.64
CA ALA A 203 14.90 12.78 -4.97
C ALA A 203 14.20 12.73 -6.33
N SER A 204 14.82 12.11 -7.34
CA SER A 204 14.23 11.94 -8.67
C SER A 204 12.99 11.05 -8.64
N GLU A 205 13.04 9.91 -7.94
CA GLU A 205 11.90 9.01 -7.78
C GLU A 205 10.74 9.69 -7.06
N ARG A 206 11.02 10.47 -6.00
CA ARG A 206 9.99 11.22 -5.29
C ARG A 206 9.34 12.27 -6.19
N ALA A 207 10.11 12.96 -7.03
CA ALA A 207 9.56 13.92 -7.99
C ALA A 207 8.66 13.22 -9.02
N GLU A 208 9.09 12.09 -9.59
CA GLU A 208 8.27 11.30 -10.52
C GLU A 208 6.98 10.79 -9.88
N LEU A 209 7.05 10.31 -8.63
CA LEU A 209 5.86 9.84 -7.92
C LEU A 209 4.89 10.97 -7.60
N ASP A 210 5.39 12.15 -7.24
CA ASP A 210 4.54 13.33 -6.98
C ASP A 210 3.84 13.80 -8.25
N ASP A 211 4.52 13.78 -9.40
CA ASP A 211 3.92 14.10 -10.69
C ASP A 211 2.86 13.06 -11.11
N ARG A 212 3.12 11.76 -10.89
CA ARG A 212 2.11 10.70 -11.09
C ARG A 212 0.92 10.87 -10.16
N LEU A 213 1.14 11.29 -8.91
CA LEU A 213 0.06 11.49 -7.94
C LEU A 213 -0.86 12.65 -8.38
N LYS A 214 -0.28 13.76 -8.88
CA LYS A 214 -1.04 14.87 -9.47
C LYS A 214 -1.84 14.44 -10.70
N GLU A 215 -1.26 13.61 -11.56
CA GLU A 215 -1.97 13.06 -12.72
C GLU A 215 -3.15 12.18 -12.28
N PHE A 216 -2.92 11.28 -11.30
CA PHE A 216 -3.97 10.42 -10.75
C PHE A 216 -5.13 11.22 -10.14
N ASP A 217 -4.84 12.21 -9.31
CA ASP A 217 -5.85 13.04 -8.64
C ASP A 217 -6.73 13.80 -9.66
N SER A 218 -6.10 14.36 -10.70
CA SER A 218 -6.81 15.00 -11.81
C SER A 218 -7.73 14.00 -12.56
N SER A 219 -7.28 12.76 -12.73
CA SER A 219 -8.04 11.71 -13.42
C SER A 219 -9.21 11.19 -12.59
N GLU A 220 -9.07 11.10 -11.26
CA GLU A 220 -10.12 10.68 -10.35
C GLU A 220 -11.27 11.69 -10.31
N HIS A 221 -10.95 12.99 -10.21
CA HIS A 221 -11.97 14.05 -10.27
C HIS A 221 -12.76 14.01 -11.58
N MET A 222 -12.10 13.72 -12.70
CA MET A 222 -12.77 13.56 -14.00
C MET A 222 -13.67 12.33 -14.04
N ARG A 223 -13.24 11.19 -13.49
CA ARG A 223 -14.06 9.97 -13.41
C ARG A 223 -15.28 10.15 -12.49
N ALA A 224 -15.09 10.72 -11.30
CA ALA A 224 -16.17 10.98 -10.36
C ALA A 224 -17.25 11.87 -10.99
N ARG A 225 -16.83 12.91 -11.71
CA ARG A 225 -17.75 13.80 -12.43
C ARG A 225 -18.51 13.12 -13.56
N ARG A 226 -17.85 12.26 -14.35
CA ARG A 226 -18.51 11.46 -15.40
C ARG A 226 -19.55 10.50 -14.81
N LYS A 227 -19.23 9.85 -13.70
CA LYS A 227 -20.17 8.99 -12.98
C LYS A 227 -21.38 9.78 -12.49
N LEU A 228 -21.17 10.97 -11.90
CA LEU A 228 -22.25 11.84 -11.46
C LEU A 228 -23.14 12.29 -12.64
N ARG A 229 -22.54 12.59 -13.81
CA ARG A 229 -23.31 12.86 -15.05
C ARG A 229 -24.16 11.66 -15.45
N GLU A 230 -23.58 10.46 -15.45
CA GLU A 230 -24.29 9.23 -15.82
C GLU A 230 -25.44 8.95 -14.85
N ASP A 231 -25.22 9.10 -13.55
CA ASP A 231 -26.24 8.96 -12.51
C ASP A 231 -27.36 10.00 -12.67
N ILE A 232 -27.05 11.27 -12.94
CA ILE A 232 -28.08 12.29 -13.20
C ILE A 232 -28.83 12.00 -14.50
N SER A 233 -28.12 11.66 -15.58
CA SER A 233 -28.73 11.34 -16.87
C SER A 233 -29.67 10.14 -16.76
N THR A 234 -29.25 9.09 -16.06
CA THR A 234 -30.07 7.90 -15.82
C THR A 234 -31.25 8.22 -14.92
N GLN A 235 -31.10 9.04 -13.87
CA GLN A 235 -32.21 9.52 -13.05
C GLN A 235 -33.21 10.33 -13.87
N VAL A 236 -32.76 11.27 -14.70
CA VAL A 236 -33.62 12.06 -15.60
C VAL A 236 -34.33 11.15 -16.59
N GLN A 237 -33.65 10.17 -17.20
CA GLN A 237 -34.29 9.18 -18.07
C GLN A 237 -35.32 8.32 -17.31
N THR A 238 -35.05 8.01 -16.05
CA THR A 238 -35.98 7.27 -15.19
C THR A 238 -37.21 8.13 -14.91
N PHE A 239 -37.05 9.40 -14.54
CA PHE A 239 -38.16 10.34 -14.37
C PHE A 239 -38.94 10.61 -15.66
N LEU A 240 -38.30 10.53 -16.83
CA LEU A 240 -38.99 10.64 -18.11
C LEU A 240 -39.82 9.39 -18.45
N LYS A 241 -39.43 8.22 -17.93
CA LYS A 241 -40.17 6.96 -18.10
C LYS A 241 -41.27 6.78 -17.06
N GLU A 242 -41.08 7.35 -15.87
CA GLU A 242 -42.09 7.35 -14.82
C GLU A 242 -43.17 8.40 -15.11
N PRO A 243 -44.45 8.11 -14.82
CA PRO A 243 -45.50 9.10 -14.96
C PRO A 243 -45.25 10.29 -14.02
N SER A 244 -45.27 11.50 -14.57
CA SER A 244 -45.01 12.80 -13.89
C SER A 244 -45.90 13.05 -12.67
N VAL A 245 -47.03 12.36 -12.58
CA VAL A 245 -48.08 12.63 -11.60
C VAL A 245 -47.89 11.74 -10.36
N PRO A 246 -47.73 12.33 -9.16
CA PRO A 246 -47.66 11.53 -7.93
C PRO A 246 -48.92 10.69 -7.77
N ARG A 247 -48.79 9.46 -7.27
CA ARG A 247 -49.91 8.49 -7.11
C ARG A 247 -51.11 9.05 -6.33
N SER A 248 -50.90 10.06 -5.49
CA SER A 248 -51.95 10.75 -4.74
C SER A 248 -52.71 11.81 -5.55
N SER A 249 -52.14 12.31 -6.65
CA SER A 249 -52.79 13.25 -7.56
C SER A 249 -53.56 12.52 -8.65
N THR A 250 -53.03 11.41 -9.16
CA THR A 250 -53.78 10.55 -10.09
C THR A 250 -55.05 9.97 -9.46
N SER A 251 -55.03 9.58 -8.19
CA SER A 251 -56.22 9.09 -7.50
C SER A 251 -57.31 10.17 -7.35
N LYS A 252 -56.92 11.44 -7.13
CA LYS A 252 -57.85 12.58 -7.09
C LYS A 252 -58.45 12.86 -8.46
N LEU A 253 -57.63 12.86 -9.52
CA LEU A 253 -58.08 13.07 -10.89
C LEU A 253 -59.01 11.94 -11.36
N ILE A 254 -58.66 10.68 -11.08
CA ILE A 254 -59.52 9.52 -11.34
C ILE A 254 -60.82 9.65 -10.55
N GLY A 255 -60.76 10.02 -9.26
CA GLY A 255 -61.96 10.24 -8.45
C GLY A 255 -62.88 11.30 -9.04
N LEU A 256 -62.32 12.39 -9.56
CA LEU A 256 -63.08 13.47 -10.19
C LEU A 256 -63.64 13.08 -11.56
N ILE A 257 -62.91 12.28 -12.36
CA ILE A 257 -63.42 11.68 -13.60
C ILE A 257 -64.60 10.75 -13.30
N VAL A 258 -64.44 9.85 -12.32
CA VAL A 258 -65.50 8.92 -11.90
C VAL A 258 -66.72 9.69 -11.41
N LEU A 259 -66.52 10.76 -10.63
CA LEU A 259 -67.60 11.63 -10.17
C LEU A 259 -68.33 12.31 -11.35
N CYS A 260 -67.60 12.81 -12.35
CA CYS A 260 -68.19 13.45 -13.52
C CYS A 260 -68.95 12.45 -14.41
N ILE A 261 -68.41 11.23 -14.60
CA ILE A 261 -69.09 10.16 -15.33
C ILE A 261 -70.35 9.72 -14.59
N ALA A 262 -70.26 9.51 -13.27
CA ALA A 262 -71.40 9.16 -12.43
C ALA A 262 -72.47 10.26 -12.43
N GLY A 263 -72.05 11.54 -12.36
CA GLY A 263 -72.94 12.69 -12.44
C GLY A 263 -73.65 12.81 -13.79
N ALA A 264 -72.91 12.68 -14.90
CA ALA A 264 -73.46 12.69 -16.25
C ALA A 264 -74.42 11.52 -16.49
N GLY A 265 -74.07 10.32 -16.01
CA GLY A 265 -74.89 9.11 -16.09
C GLY A 265 -76.16 9.21 -15.26
N ALA A 266 -76.07 9.65 -14.01
CA ALA A 266 -77.24 9.86 -13.15
C ALA A 266 -78.18 10.93 -13.73
N ALA A 267 -77.63 12.07 -14.20
CA ALA A 267 -78.43 13.09 -14.87
C ALA A 267 -79.11 12.56 -16.14
N GLY A 268 -78.41 11.72 -16.92
CA GLY A 268 -78.96 11.06 -18.11
C GLY A 268 -80.09 10.08 -17.78
N ILE A 269 -79.93 9.25 -16.74
CA ILE A 269 -80.97 8.32 -16.28
C ILE A 269 -82.20 9.10 -15.79
N PHE A 270 -82.02 10.13 -14.96
CA PHE A 270 -83.13 10.95 -14.49
C PHE A 270 -83.81 11.74 -15.61
N ALA A 271 -83.06 12.19 -16.62
CA ALA A 271 -83.63 12.82 -17.81
C ALA A 271 -84.50 11.82 -18.59
N PHE A 272 -84.04 10.58 -18.72
CA PHE A 272 -84.77 9.50 -19.39
C PHE A 272 -86.03 9.10 -18.62
N GLU A 273 -85.96 8.95 -17.30
CA GLU A 273 -87.14 8.69 -16.46
C GLU A 273 -88.15 9.84 -16.52
N SER A 274 -87.67 11.09 -16.48
CA SER A 274 -88.53 12.28 -16.63
C SER A 274 -89.20 12.30 -18.00
N PHE A 275 -88.51 11.88 -19.05
CA PHE A 275 -89.06 11.76 -20.40
C PHE A 275 -90.09 10.62 -20.49
N GLN A 276 -89.81 9.44 -19.92
CA GLN A 276 -90.77 8.34 -19.90
C GLN A 276 -92.04 8.70 -19.11
N ALA A 277 -91.90 9.35 -17.96
CA ALA A 277 -93.02 9.86 -17.16
C ALA A 277 -93.84 10.91 -17.93
N PHE A 278 -93.16 11.79 -18.67
CA PHE A 278 -93.82 12.73 -19.56
C PHE A 278 -94.60 12.02 -20.67
N VAL A 279 -94.01 11.03 -21.35
CA VAL A 279 -94.67 10.29 -22.44
C VAL A 279 -95.86 9.47 -21.92
N SER A 280 -95.72 8.79 -20.78
CA SER A 280 -96.82 8.01 -20.18
C SER A 280 -97.97 8.92 -19.75
N GLN A 281 -97.69 10.07 -19.13
CA GLN A 281 -98.73 11.01 -18.71
C GLN A 281 -99.35 11.79 -19.88
N ALA A 282 -98.59 12.09 -20.92
CA ALA A 282 -99.10 12.69 -22.16
C ALA A 282 -99.98 11.72 -22.96
N SER A 283 -99.70 10.41 -22.90
CA SER A 283 -100.52 9.39 -23.56
C SER A 283 -101.78 9.03 -22.76
N SER A 284 -101.71 8.99 -21.42
CA SER A 284 -102.90 8.75 -20.59
C SER A 284 -103.92 9.88 -20.70
N THR A 285 -103.48 11.14 -20.68
CA THR A 285 -104.35 12.31 -20.88
C THR A 285 -105.03 12.30 -22.25
N ARG A 286 -104.34 11.85 -23.31
CA ARG A 286 -104.95 11.66 -24.64
C ARG A 286 -105.98 10.52 -24.66
N MET A 287 -105.72 9.40 -23.98
CA MET A 287 -106.66 8.27 -23.91
C MET A 287 -107.89 8.57 -23.07
N GLU A 288 -107.75 9.26 -21.93
CA GLU A 288 -108.89 9.70 -21.11
C GLU A 288 -109.81 10.63 -21.90
N LEU A 289 -109.24 11.58 -22.64
CA LEU A 289 -110.00 12.49 -23.50
C LEU A 289 -110.70 11.72 -24.63
N ALA A 290 -110.02 10.77 -25.28
CA ALA A 290 -110.62 9.92 -26.31
C ALA A 290 -111.76 9.04 -25.75
N ASN A 291 -111.59 8.44 -24.57
CA ASN A 291 -112.61 7.62 -23.92
C ASN A 291 -113.82 8.45 -23.46
N LEU A 292 -113.61 9.66 -22.94
CA LEU A 292 -114.69 10.58 -22.60
C LEU A 292 -115.47 11.02 -23.85
N LEU A 293 -114.79 11.30 -24.96
CA LEU A 293 -115.45 11.61 -26.22
C LEU A 293 -116.27 10.43 -26.77
N LEU A 294 -115.77 9.20 -26.64
CA LEU A 294 -116.51 8.00 -27.01
C LEU A 294 -117.74 7.78 -26.13
N GLN A 295 -117.62 7.94 -24.82
CA GLN A 295 -118.73 7.79 -23.87
C GLN A 295 -119.82 8.87 -24.08
N ILE A 296 -119.42 10.10 -24.42
CA ILE A 296 -120.35 11.17 -24.78
C ILE A 296 -121.02 10.88 -26.13
N ARG A 297 -120.29 10.32 -27.10
CA ARG A 297 -120.84 9.92 -28.41
C ARG A 297 -121.87 8.81 -28.31
N GLU A 298 -121.69 7.86 -27.40
CA GLU A 298 -122.67 6.80 -27.15
C GLU A 298 -123.95 7.31 -26.46
N THR A 299 -123.84 8.36 -25.63
CA THR A 299 -124.97 8.89 -24.85
C THR A 299 -125.75 9.99 -25.58
N SER A 300 -125.13 10.74 -26.50
CA SER A 300 -125.81 11.74 -27.33
C SER A 300 -125.02 12.06 -28.63
N PRO A 301 -125.48 11.60 -29.80
CA PRO A 301 -124.73 11.77 -31.06
C PRO A 301 -124.69 13.23 -31.55
N GLU A 302 -125.73 14.04 -31.28
CA GLU A 302 -125.76 15.45 -31.68
C GLU A 302 -124.89 16.36 -30.79
N ALA A 303 -124.68 15.98 -29.53
CA ALA A 303 -123.79 16.71 -28.62
C ALA A 303 -122.31 16.39 -28.90
N ALA A 304 -122.03 15.16 -29.36
CA ALA A 304 -120.68 14.74 -29.72
C ALA A 304 -120.10 15.53 -30.91
N ASP A 305 -120.87 15.72 -31.98
CA ASP A 305 -120.42 16.51 -33.14
C ASP A 305 -120.18 18.00 -32.78
N LYS A 306 -121.00 18.56 -31.88
CA LYS A 306 -120.83 19.94 -31.40
C LYS A 306 -119.64 20.12 -30.46
N LEU A 307 -119.35 19.14 -29.59
CA LEU A 307 -118.14 19.15 -28.75
C LEU A 307 -116.88 18.90 -29.57
N GLN A 308 -116.93 18.07 -30.61
CA GLN A 308 -115.81 17.84 -31.51
C GLN A 308 -115.44 19.11 -32.31
N GLN A 309 -116.39 20.02 -32.54
CA GLN A 309 -116.17 21.35 -33.11
C GLN A 309 -115.87 22.44 -32.06
N ALA A 310 -116.25 22.24 -30.79
CA ALA A 310 -116.14 23.26 -29.73
C ALA A 310 -115.05 22.99 -28.69
N VAL A 311 -114.30 21.89 -28.78
CA VAL A 311 -113.04 21.71 -28.03
C VAL A 311 -111.93 22.42 -28.82
N PRO A 312 -111.53 23.66 -28.48
CA PRO A 312 -110.29 24.20 -28.99
C PRO A 312 -109.18 23.26 -28.52
N ALA A 313 -108.27 22.90 -29.43
CA ALA A 313 -107.15 21.98 -29.21
C ALA A 313 -106.12 22.43 -28.14
N GLY A 314 -106.48 23.32 -27.21
CA GLY A 314 -105.54 24.08 -26.37
C GLY A 314 -105.79 24.08 -24.85
N GLU A 315 -106.96 23.70 -24.34
CA GLU A 315 -107.21 23.77 -22.87
C GLU A 315 -107.24 22.38 -22.23
N MET A 316 -106.06 21.91 -21.82
CA MET A 316 -105.89 20.72 -20.99
C MET A 316 -106.10 21.07 -19.49
N PRO A 317 -107.04 20.44 -18.77
CA PRO A 317 -107.37 20.78 -17.39
C PRO A 317 -106.30 20.27 -16.42
N GLY A 318 -105.76 21.15 -15.56
CA GLY A 318 -104.99 20.83 -14.34
C GLY A 318 -103.62 20.14 -14.49
N SER A 319 -103.44 19.24 -15.47
CA SER A 319 -102.25 18.41 -15.72
C SER A 319 -101.23 19.08 -16.65
N SER A 320 -101.60 20.18 -17.31
CA SER A 320 -100.73 20.91 -18.24
C SER A 320 -99.48 21.48 -17.56
N TYR A 321 -99.63 21.97 -16.32
CA TYR A 321 -98.50 22.49 -15.53
C TYR A 321 -97.50 21.39 -15.14
N LEU A 322 -98.00 20.20 -14.76
CA LEU A 322 -97.13 19.04 -14.47
C LEU A 322 -96.37 18.56 -15.71
N LEU A 323 -97.02 18.50 -16.86
CA LEU A 323 -96.37 18.14 -18.13
C LEU A 323 -95.28 19.15 -18.51
N TRP A 324 -95.54 20.45 -18.35
CA TRP A 324 -94.54 21.49 -18.59
C TRP A 324 -93.36 21.40 -17.62
N LEU A 325 -93.60 21.15 -16.34
CA LEU A 325 -92.53 20.95 -15.36
C LEU A 325 -91.68 19.70 -15.65
N LEU A 326 -92.30 18.59 -16.06
CA LEU A 326 -91.59 17.36 -16.46
C LEU A 326 -90.74 17.56 -17.71
N ALA A 327 -91.27 18.27 -18.72
CA ALA A 327 -90.53 18.62 -19.91
C ALA A 327 -89.34 19.55 -19.59
N LEU A 328 -89.57 20.59 -18.79
CA LEU A 328 -88.54 21.53 -18.34
C LEU A 328 -87.44 20.80 -17.54
N ARG A 329 -87.81 19.91 -16.62
CA ARG A 329 -86.88 19.09 -15.85
C ARG A 329 -86.02 18.22 -16.75
N GLY A 330 -86.62 17.57 -17.76
CA GLY A 330 -85.91 16.78 -18.75
C GLY A 330 -84.85 17.61 -19.49
N VAL A 331 -85.24 18.79 -20.00
CA VAL A 331 -84.32 19.71 -20.70
C VAL A 331 -83.18 20.16 -19.80
N ILE A 332 -83.47 20.61 -18.57
CA ILE A 332 -82.44 21.04 -17.63
C ILE A 332 -81.46 19.90 -17.34
N LEU A 333 -81.94 18.68 -17.09
CA LEU A 333 -81.08 17.53 -16.82
C LEU A 333 -80.19 17.14 -18.02
N THR A 334 -80.70 17.27 -19.25
CA THR A 334 -79.86 17.06 -20.45
C THR A 334 -78.75 18.11 -20.57
N VAL A 335 -79.07 19.39 -20.33
CA VAL A 335 -78.06 20.47 -20.33
C VAL A 335 -77.01 20.24 -19.25
N VAL A 336 -77.43 19.83 -18.05
CA VAL A 336 -76.51 19.47 -16.95
C VAL A 336 -75.61 18.30 -17.33
N SER A 337 -76.16 17.25 -17.95
CA SER A 337 -75.37 16.09 -18.41
C SER A 337 -74.33 16.49 -19.46
N ILE A 338 -74.71 17.30 -20.45
CA ILE A 338 -73.78 17.86 -21.45
C ILE A 338 -72.71 18.71 -20.78
N GLY A 339 -73.08 19.51 -19.76
CA GLY A 339 -72.16 20.31 -18.97
C GLY A 339 -71.08 19.48 -18.27
N PHE A 340 -71.45 18.36 -17.65
CA PHE A 340 -70.50 17.43 -17.04
C PHE A 340 -69.53 16.82 -18.06
N VAL A 341 -70.03 16.44 -19.24
CA VAL A 341 -69.19 15.88 -20.32
C VAL A 341 -68.22 16.94 -20.85
N ALA A 342 -68.69 18.15 -21.12
CA ALA A 342 -67.87 19.26 -21.60
C ALA A 342 -66.78 19.63 -20.58
N TYR A 343 -67.14 19.68 -19.29
CA TYR A 343 -66.19 19.92 -18.20
C TYR A 343 -65.13 18.82 -18.11
N LEU A 344 -65.52 17.54 -18.23
CA LEU A 344 -64.58 16.43 -18.23
C LEU A 344 -63.59 16.50 -19.39
N ILE A 345 -64.06 16.86 -20.60
CA ILE A 345 -63.18 17.05 -21.76
C ILE A 345 -62.19 18.21 -21.52
N ALA A 346 -62.67 19.33 -20.98
CA ALA A 346 -61.83 20.48 -20.68
C ALA A 346 -60.74 20.13 -19.64
N LEU A 347 -61.12 19.40 -18.59
CA LEU A 347 -60.20 18.92 -17.57
C LEU A 347 -59.15 17.97 -18.14
N LEU A 348 -59.56 16.98 -18.94
CA LEU A 348 -58.63 16.04 -19.57
C LEU A 348 -57.64 16.75 -20.48
N ARG A 349 -58.10 17.73 -21.25
CA ARG A 349 -57.23 18.54 -22.12
C ARG A 349 -56.24 19.36 -21.31
N GLN A 350 -56.71 20.03 -20.25
CA GLN A 350 -55.83 20.81 -19.38
C GLN A 350 -54.76 19.93 -18.73
N SER A 351 -55.16 18.79 -18.16
CA SER A 351 -54.23 17.83 -17.54
C SER A 351 -53.19 17.34 -18.54
N HIS A 352 -53.62 16.98 -19.75
CA HIS A 352 -52.71 16.51 -20.80
C HIS A 352 -51.72 17.61 -21.23
N ASP A 353 -52.19 18.84 -21.39
CA ASP A 353 -51.33 19.97 -21.78
C ASP A 353 -50.29 20.29 -20.69
N GLU A 354 -50.67 20.20 -19.41
CA GLU A 354 -49.76 20.32 -18.26
C GLU A 354 -48.71 19.20 -18.24
N ASP A 355 -49.12 17.96 -18.47
CA ASP A 355 -48.21 16.81 -18.54
C ASP A 355 -47.21 16.95 -19.68
N VAL A 356 -47.67 17.28 -20.90
CA VAL A 356 -46.79 17.51 -22.06
C VAL A 356 -45.81 18.64 -21.79
N ARG A 357 -46.25 19.72 -21.11
CA ARG A 357 -45.38 20.82 -20.74
C ARG A 357 -44.30 20.38 -19.75
N SER A 358 -44.66 19.66 -18.70
CA SER A 358 -43.71 19.16 -17.70
C SER A 358 -42.68 18.20 -18.33
N HIS A 359 -43.10 17.33 -19.25
CA HIS A 359 -42.20 16.44 -19.99
C HIS A 359 -41.20 17.21 -20.86
N ARG A 360 -41.65 18.24 -21.58
CA ARG A 360 -40.77 19.09 -22.39
C ARG A 360 -39.78 19.86 -21.53
N GLU A 361 -40.22 20.36 -20.38
CA GLU A 361 -39.36 21.05 -19.42
C GLU A 361 -38.29 20.08 -18.89
N LEU A 362 -38.66 18.86 -18.46
CA LEU A 362 -37.71 17.83 -18.03
C LEU A 362 -36.71 17.42 -19.12
N GLN A 363 -37.16 17.24 -20.36
CA GLN A 363 -36.27 16.96 -21.49
C GLN A 363 -35.29 18.09 -21.73
N ARG A 364 -35.76 19.34 -21.67
CA ARG A 364 -34.91 20.53 -21.79
C ARG A 364 -33.90 20.60 -20.65
N TYR A 365 -34.32 20.36 -19.41
CA TYR A 365 -33.41 20.26 -18.26
C TYR A 365 -32.33 19.19 -18.47
N GLY A 366 -32.70 18.00 -18.96
CA GLY A 366 -31.73 16.96 -19.28
C GLY A 366 -30.71 17.37 -20.34
N MET A 367 -31.17 18.08 -21.39
CA MET A 367 -30.29 18.61 -22.43
C MET A 367 -29.38 19.73 -21.90
N ASP A 368 -29.92 20.62 -21.07
CA ASP A 368 -29.17 21.72 -20.45
C ASP A 368 -28.10 21.20 -19.48
N ILE A 369 -28.39 20.14 -18.70
CA ILE A 369 -27.40 19.46 -17.84
C ILE A 369 -26.24 18.91 -18.68
N ASN A 370 -26.55 18.24 -19.80
CA ASN A 370 -25.52 17.70 -20.68
C ASN A 370 -24.66 18.82 -21.29
N ARG A 371 -25.28 19.90 -21.75
CA ARG A 371 -24.60 21.08 -22.29
C ARG A 371 -23.71 21.75 -21.25
N ALA A 372 -24.24 22.01 -20.05
CA ALA A 372 -23.49 22.61 -18.94
C ALA A 372 -22.29 21.74 -18.55
N SER A 373 -22.50 20.44 -18.48
CA SER A 373 -21.42 19.52 -18.13
C SER A 373 -20.33 19.49 -19.19
N TRP A 374 -20.66 19.65 -20.47
CA TRP A 374 -19.66 19.75 -21.53
C TRP A 374 -18.88 21.07 -21.43
N VAL A 375 -19.57 22.19 -21.22
CA VAL A 375 -18.93 23.50 -21.02
C VAL A 375 -17.93 23.46 -19.88
N ILE A 376 -18.28 22.85 -18.74
CA ILE A 376 -17.36 22.79 -17.61
C ILE A 376 -16.20 21.80 -17.87
N GLU A 377 -16.43 20.70 -18.58
CA GLU A 377 -15.36 19.77 -18.98
C GLU A 377 -14.35 20.48 -19.90
N THR A 378 -14.83 21.21 -20.92
CA THR A 378 -13.97 22.01 -21.80
C THR A 378 -13.28 23.14 -21.04
N ALA A 379 -13.98 23.81 -20.11
CA ALA A 379 -13.40 24.86 -19.30
C ALA A 379 -12.26 24.32 -18.42
N MET A 380 -12.49 23.19 -17.74
CA MET A 380 -11.47 22.53 -16.95
C MET A 380 -10.29 22.11 -17.82
N GLU A 381 -10.52 21.44 -18.95
CA GLU A 381 -9.46 20.92 -19.82
C GLU A 381 -8.54 22.03 -20.34
N MET A 382 -9.08 23.18 -20.75
CA MET A 382 -8.26 24.33 -21.16
C MET A 382 -7.51 24.97 -19.98
N THR A 383 -8.13 25.05 -18.81
CA THR A 383 -7.48 25.64 -17.62
C THR A 383 -6.36 24.75 -17.07
N THR A 384 -6.51 23.43 -17.06
CA THR A 384 -5.51 22.50 -16.50
C THR A 384 -4.43 22.10 -17.48
N LYS A 385 -4.73 21.92 -18.79
CA LYS A 385 -3.73 21.50 -19.79
C LYS A 385 -2.98 22.65 -20.45
N GLU A 386 -3.66 23.75 -20.74
CA GLU A 386 -3.10 24.83 -21.56
C GLU A 386 -2.80 26.09 -20.73
N GLY A 387 -3.28 26.16 -19.48
CA GLY A 387 -3.20 27.37 -18.65
C GLY A 387 -3.90 28.57 -19.29
N ALA A 388 -4.75 28.33 -20.29
CA ALA A 388 -5.38 29.35 -21.10
C ALA A 388 -6.70 29.79 -20.45
N THR A 389 -6.92 31.10 -20.38
CA THR A 389 -8.21 31.67 -19.94
C THR A 389 -9.22 31.52 -21.07
N LEU A 390 -10.38 30.90 -20.79
CA LEU A 390 -11.44 30.78 -21.78
C LEU A 390 -11.92 32.17 -22.23
N PRO A 391 -12.14 32.38 -23.55
CA PRO A 391 -12.79 33.59 -24.04
C PRO A 391 -14.17 33.75 -23.41
N GLU A 392 -14.41 34.85 -22.67
CA GLU A 392 -15.66 35.09 -21.95
C GLU A 392 -16.88 35.01 -22.87
N LYS A 393 -16.76 35.50 -24.12
CA LYS A 393 -17.83 35.43 -25.13
C LYS A 393 -18.26 34.01 -25.48
N TRP A 394 -17.34 33.04 -25.42
CA TRP A 394 -17.66 31.65 -25.67
C TRP A 394 -18.41 31.03 -24.48
N VAL A 395 -17.95 31.31 -23.25
CA VAL A 395 -18.64 30.85 -22.03
C VAL A 395 -20.03 31.45 -21.96
N GLU A 396 -20.17 32.75 -22.25
CA GLU A 396 -21.45 33.43 -22.31
C GLU A 396 -22.39 32.78 -23.33
N GLY A 397 -21.93 32.53 -24.57
CA GLY A 397 -22.72 31.84 -25.58
C GLY A 397 -23.06 30.39 -25.21
N ALA A 398 -22.11 29.66 -24.63
CA ALA A 398 -22.28 28.26 -24.27
C ALA A 398 -23.15 28.07 -23.03
N CYS A 399 -23.21 29.05 -22.14
CA CYS A 399 -24.12 29.11 -20.98
C CYS A 399 -25.43 29.85 -21.27
N HIS A 400 -25.58 30.52 -22.42
CA HIS A 400 -26.76 31.30 -22.75
C HIS A 400 -28.04 30.44 -22.77
N GLY A 401 -29.06 30.85 -22.02
CA GLY A 401 -30.35 30.17 -21.98
C GLY A 401 -30.36 28.81 -21.25
N LEU A 402 -29.25 28.44 -20.60
CA LEU A 402 -29.15 27.24 -19.77
C LEU A 402 -30.08 27.37 -18.57
N PHE A 403 -30.97 26.40 -18.37
CA PHE A 403 -31.99 26.40 -17.32
C PHE A 403 -32.97 27.59 -17.35
N SER A 404 -33.08 28.30 -18.48
CA SER A 404 -34.05 29.39 -18.63
C SER A 404 -35.46 28.82 -18.85
N SER A 405 -36.07 28.33 -17.78
CA SER A 405 -37.44 27.89 -17.73
C SER A 405 -38.39 29.10 -17.69
N GLY A 406 -38.65 29.71 -18.85
CA GLY A 406 -39.76 30.65 -19.06
C GLY A 406 -39.82 31.93 -18.21
N ALA A 407 -38.86 32.18 -17.31
CA ALA A 407 -38.92 33.29 -16.36
C ALA A 407 -38.46 34.64 -16.92
N SER A 408 -38.02 34.71 -18.19
CA SER A 408 -37.67 35.96 -18.87
C SER A 408 -38.75 36.48 -19.82
N ASP A 409 -39.81 35.70 -20.09
CA ASP A 409 -40.99 36.21 -20.78
C ASP A 409 -42.04 36.51 -19.71
N GLY A 410 -41.83 37.63 -19.00
CA GLY A 410 -42.90 38.22 -18.21
C GLY A 410 -44.14 38.33 -19.08
N ASN A 411 -45.24 37.74 -18.62
CA ASN A 411 -46.55 37.67 -19.27
C ASN A 411 -46.86 38.81 -20.25
N VAL A 412 -46.33 38.75 -21.48
CA VAL A 412 -46.84 39.55 -22.58
C VAL A 412 -48.07 38.77 -23.02
N THR A 413 -49.21 39.18 -22.45
CA THR A 413 -50.52 38.66 -22.82
C THR A 413 -50.57 38.62 -24.34
N LYS A 414 -50.98 37.53 -24.97
CA LYS A 414 -50.95 37.39 -26.46
C LYS A 414 -51.62 38.56 -27.20
N LEU A 415 -52.51 39.30 -26.53
CA LEU A 415 -53.10 40.57 -26.96
C LEU A 415 -52.13 41.76 -26.98
N GLU A 416 -51.21 41.84 -26.04
CA GLU A 416 -50.20 42.88 -25.89
C GLU A 416 -49.06 42.67 -26.90
N ALA A 417 -48.67 41.42 -27.16
CA ALA A 417 -47.78 41.06 -28.26
C ALA A 417 -48.42 41.36 -29.64
N LEU A 418 -49.72 41.12 -29.79
CA LEU A 418 -50.48 41.52 -30.97
C LEU A 418 -50.60 43.05 -31.09
N GLY A 419 -50.79 43.76 -29.97
CA GLY A 419 -50.84 45.23 -29.90
C GLY A 419 -49.51 45.90 -30.24
N SER A 420 -48.40 45.28 -29.83
CA SER A 420 -47.03 45.62 -30.25
C SER A 420 -46.84 45.41 -31.75
N LEU A 421 -47.26 44.25 -32.27
CA LEU A 421 -47.19 43.95 -33.70
C LEU A 421 -48.05 44.89 -34.56
N MET A 422 -49.17 45.38 -34.02
CA MET A 422 -50.05 46.35 -34.68
C MET A 422 -49.65 47.81 -34.43
N GLY A 423 -48.56 48.06 -33.69
CA GLY A 423 -47.99 49.39 -33.46
C GLY A 423 -48.82 50.29 -32.54
N LEU A 424 -49.68 49.70 -31.69
CA LEU A 424 -50.58 50.41 -30.77
C LEU A 424 -50.03 50.54 -29.34
N ALA A 425 -48.99 49.79 -28.98
CA ALA A 425 -48.37 49.88 -27.65
C ALA A 425 -47.10 50.79 -27.68
N PRO A 426 -46.91 51.66 -26.68
CA PRO A 426 -45.66 52.41 -26.52
C PRO A 426 -44.51 51.47 -26.15
N ASP A 427 -43.36 51.65 -26.80
CA ASP A 427 -42.15 50.88 -26.51
C ASP A 427 -41.47 51.50 -25.28
N VAL A 428 -41.42 50.76 -24.18
CA VAL A 428 -40.84 51.21 -22.90
C VAL A 428 -39.58 50.39 -22.64
N SER A 429 -38.42 51.02 -22.84
CA SER A 429 -37.11 50.42 -22.52
C SER A 429 -36.56 51.04 -21.24
N ILE A 430 -36.22 50.21 -20.26
CA ILE A 430 -35.60 50.64 -18.99
C ILE A 430 -34.11 50.35 -19.07
N GLY A 431 -33.30 51.41 -19.18
CA GLY A 431 -31.85 51.34 -19.15
C GLY A 431 -31.29 51.88 -17.82
N PRO A 432 -29.98 51.71 -17.56
CA PRO A 432 -29.32 52.23 -16.35
C PRO A 432 -29.41 53.76 -16.20
N ASP A 433 -29.74 54.49 -17.26
CA ASP A 433 -29.93 55.95 -17.28
C ASP A 433 -31.41 56.40 -17.11
N GLY A 434 -32.33 55.46 -16.82
CA GLY A 434 -33.75 55.74 -16.58
C GLY A 434 -34.71 55.17 -17.63
N THR A 435 -36.00 55.46 -17.45
CA THR A 435 -37.11 54.98 -18.29
C THR A 435 -37.22 55.80 -19.58
N HIS A 436 -36.98 55.18 -20.74
CA HIS A 436 -37.23 55.79 -22.04
C HIS A 436 -38.52 55.23 -22.64
N VAL A 437 -39.52 56.09 -22.87
CA VAL A 437 -40.79 55.74 -23.50
C VAL A 437 -40.80 56.32 -24.92
N LYS A 438 -40.80 55.45 -25.95
CA LYS A 438 -40.94 55.85 -27.36
C LYS A 438 -42.38 55.60 -27.82
N PHE A 439 -43.11 56.68 -28.09
CA PHE A 439 -44.43 56.62 -28.71
C PHE A 439 -44.30 56.59 -30.24
N THR A 440 -44.99 55.64 -30.90
CA THR A 440 -45.06 55.58 -32.36
C THR A 440 -46.05 56.63 -32.91
N GLY A 441 -45.79 57.14 -34.12
CA GLY A 441 -46.47 58.32 -34.69
C GLY A 441 -47.99 58.23 -34.92
N LYS A 442 -48.62 57.08 -34.68
CA LYS A 442 -50.09 56.93 -34.70
C LYS A 442 -50.72 57.15 -33.33
N ALA A 443 -50.07 56.71 -32.24
CA ALA A 443 -50.54 56.93 -30.87
C ALA A 443 -50.44 58.42 -30.47
N THR A 444 -49.41 59.12 -30.96
CA THR A 444 -49.27 60.58 -30.74
C THR A 444 -50.37 61.40 -31.41
N LYS A 445 -50.92 60.96 -32.55
CA LYS A 445 -52.06 61.63 -33.20
C LYS A 445 -53.37 61.48 -32.45
N GLN A 446 -53.53 60.44 -31.64
CA GLN A 446 -54.74 60.19 -30.86
C GLN A 446 -54.64 60.89 -29.49
N ALA A 447 -53.47 60.85 -28.85
CA ALA A 447 -53.20 61.64 -27.65
C ALA A 447 -53.28 63.17 -27.91
N ALA A 448 -52.79 63.65 -29.06
CA ALA A 448 -52.91 65.06 -29.44
C ALA A 448 -54.34 65.49 -29.84
N LYS A 449 -55.29 64.54 -29.95
CA LYS A 449 -56.71 64.82 -30.22
C LYS A 449 -57.54 64.81 -28.94
N GLU A 450 -57.00 64.24 -27.85
CA GLU A 450 -57.62 64.19 -26.51
C GLU A 450 -57.02 65.24 -25.54
N SER A 451 -55.96 65.94 -25.94
CA SER A 451 -55.52 67.22 -25.38
C SER A 451 -56.09 68.38 -26.18
#